data_AF-A0A8H5MHA7-F1
#
_entry.id   AF-A0A8H5MHA7-F1
#
_cell.length_a   1.000
_cell.length_b   1.000
_cell.length_c   1.000
_cell.angle_alpha   90.00
_cell.angle_beta   90.00
_cell.angle_gamma   90.00
#
_symmetry.space_group_name_H-M   'P 1'
#
loop_
_entity.id
_entity.type
_entity.pdbx_description
1 polymer ?
#
loop_
_entity_poly.entity_id
_entity_poly.type
_entity_poly.pdbx_seq_one_letter_code
_entity_poly.pdbx_strand_id
1 'polypeptide(L)'
;MHSQNRTSPTSFSTSPNVQDLQPAQSFRLLMDNDIQYRSFALEYFWGLQEGELDMFSDLNQVHIRADIAQLLWRKDVALVPTLDILTKVNELVNKNFCANVQGPRHLCFEALPVQEYEYKILPITDSGPPLYVLDSNGTHLDQFDFPYDELPPMKLGLYPFFATAHAGAAFLDMQSNRSPVYSRPITGMFGLYCSTIPPEFFSCEDDDDEYYAIEDDVSASASESTVHSGRVQMWIDHADAGHAKDVVPGPIHESVKDRDCTT
;
A
#
# COMPACT_ATOMS: atom_id res chain seq x y z
N MET A 1 36.38 0.37 7.26
CA MET A 1 35.04 0.30 6.64
C MET A 1 34.39 1.66 6.79
N HIS A 2 34.36 2.47 5.73
CA HIS A 2 33.71 3.78 5.75
C HIS A 2 32.23 3.57 5.45
N SER A 3 31.39 3.68 6.47
CA SER A 3 29.94 3.78 6.30
C SER A 3 29.66 5.17 5.73
N GLN A 4 29.59 5.29 4.41
CA GLN A 4 29.10 6.52 3.79
C GLN A 4 27.61 6.62 4.08
N ASN A 5 27.20 7.71 4.75
CA ASN A 5 25.81 8.14 4.82
C ASN A 5 25.32 8.41 3.39
N ARG A 6 24.85 7.37 2.69
CA ARG A 6 24.19 7.52 1.40
C ARG A 6 22.80 8.07 1.70
N THR A 7 22.55 9.28 1.21
CA THR A 7 21.21 9.85 1.11
C THR A 7 20.33 8.89 0.31
N SER A 8 19.08 8.71 0.71
CA SER A 8 18.14 7.86 -0.03
C SER A 8 18.00 8.39 -1.46
N PRO A 9 18.02 7.51 -2.47
CA PRO A 9 17.90 7.91 -3.86
C PRO A 9 16.54 8.60 -4.09
N THR A 10 16.55 9.72 -4.79
CA THR A 10 15.35 10.53 -5.03
C THR A 10 14.74 10.28 -6.41
N SER A 11 15.44 9.58 -7.30
CA SER A 11 14.95 9.35 -8.67
C SER A 11 15.64 8.17 -9.38
N PHE A 12 14.85 7.36 -10.08
CA PHE A 12 15.29 6.24 -10.91
C PHE A 12 14.92 6.48 -12.38
N SER A 13 15.71 5.93 -13.30
CA SER A 13 15.46 5.94 -14.74
C SER A 13 16.02 4.68 -15.40
N THR A 14 15.55 4.33 -16.58
CA THR A 14 16.18 3.34 -17.47
C THR A 14 17.18 4.00 -18.44
N SER A 15 17.32 5.34 -18.40
CA SER A 15 18.23 6.08 -19.28
C SER A 15 19.60 6.30 -18.64
N PRO A 16 20.71 6.00 -19.35
CA PRO A 16 22.06 6.33 -18.90
C PRO A 16 22.41 7.82 -19.03
N ASN A 17 21.58 8.62 -19.69
CA ASN A 17 21.86 10.00 -20.00
C ASN A 17 20.94 10.94 -19.23
N VAL A 18 21.52 11.85 -18.46
CA VAL A 18 20.78 12.88 -17.69
C VAL A 18 19.88 13.75 -18.59
N GLN A 19 20.28 13.97 -19.84
CA GLN A 19 19.55 14.78 -20.82
C GLN A 19 18.30 14.10 -21.37
N ASP A 20 18.26 12.76 -21.34
CA ASP A 20 17.15 11.95 -21.86
C ASP A 20 16.15 11.59 -20.76
N LEU A 21 16.38 12.06 -19.52
CA LEU A 21 15.55 11.74 -18.38
C LEU A 21 14.14 12.29 -18.59
N GLN A 22 13.18 11.37 -18.59
CA GLN A 22 11.76 11.73 -18.66
C GLN A 22 11.33 12.49 -17.40
N PRO A 23 10.32 13.38 -17.52
CA PRO A 23 9.77 14.07 -16.36
C PRO A 23 9.20 13.06 -15.35
N ALA A 24 9.26 13.44 -14.07
CA ALA A 24 8.51 12.74 -13.04
C ALA A 24 7.02 12.99 -13.21
N GLN A 25 6.22 11.96 -12.99
CA GLN A 25 4.77 11.99 -13.05
C GLN A 25 4.20 11.21 -11.87
N SER A 26 2.99 11.57 -11.47
CA SER A 26 2.23 10.81 -10.48
C SER A 26 1.80 9.49 -11.11
N PHE A 27 2.18 8.38 -10.47
CA PHE A 27 1.78 7.03 -10.82
C PHE A 27 0.95 6.47 -9.68
N ARG A 28 -0.25 5.96 -9.99
CA ARG A 28 -1.12 5.32 -9.03
C ARG A 28 -0.94 3.81 -9.11
N LEU A 29 -0.71 3.18 -7.97
CA LEU A 29 -0.47 1.74 -7.94
C LEU A 29 -1.74 0.95 -8.24
N LEU A 30 -2.82 1.24 -7.54
CA LEU A 30 -4.10 0.56 -7.74
C LEU A 30 -5.08 1.46 -8.50
N MET A 31 -5.54 1.02 -9.66
CA MET A 31 -6.59 1.70 -10.43
C MET A 31 -7.96 1.06 -10.18
N ASP A 32 -9.04 1.82 -10.31
CA ASP A 32 -10.43 1.32 -10.13
C ASP A 32 -10.71 0.09 -11.00
N ASN A 33 -10.25 0.10 -12.25
CA ASN A 33 -10.50 -0.99 -13.19
C ASN A 33 -9.80 -2.29 -12.82
N ASP A 34 -8.71 -2.23 -12.03
CA ASP A 34 -7.92 -3.41 -11.67
C ASP A 34 -8.54 -4.17 -10.47
N ILE A 35 -9.35 -3.48 -9.64
CA ILE A 35 -9.69 -3.94 -8.29
C ILE A 35 -11.16 -3.64 -7.92
N GLN A 36 -12.00 -3.16 -8.85
CA GLN A 36 -13.38 -2.79 -8.52
C GLN A 36 -14.17 -3.89 -7.79
N TYR A 37 -13.91 -5.17 -8.12
CA TYR A 37 -14.55 -6.33 -7.48
C TYR A 37 -13.86 -6.78 -6.18
N ARG A 38 -12.75 -6.15 -5.80
CA ARG A 38 -11.87 -6.56 -4.70
C ARG A 38 -11.61 -5.43 -3.70
N SER A 39 -12.11 -4.21 -3.92
CA SER A 39 -11.97 -3.10 -2.98
C SER A 39 -12.53 -3.48 -1.60
N PHE A 40 -13.70 -4.13 -1.54
CA PHE A 40 -14.28 -4.61 -0.30
C PHE A 40 -13.42 -5.64 0.42
N ALA A 41 -12.73 -6.51 -0.33
CA ALA A 41 -11.79 -7.46 0.26
C ALA A 41 -10.58 -6.74 0.85
N LEU A 42 -10.02 -5.74 0.14
CA LEU A 42 -8.96 -4.90 0.68
C LEU A 42 -9.42 -4.19 1.95
N GLU A 43 -10.58 -3.53 1.93
CA GLU A 43 -11.16 -2.87 3.12
C GLU A 43 -11.26 -3.83 4.29
N TYR A 44 -11.84 -5.01 4.07
CA TYR A 44 -11.97 -6.04 5.08
C TYR A 44 -10.61 -6.42 5.69
N PHE A 45 -9.63 -6.77 4.87
CA PHE A 45 -8.33 -7.24 5.36
C PHE A 45 -7.46 -6.11 5.93
N TRP A 46 -7.72 -4.87 5.55
CA TRP A 46 -7.04 -3.69 6.08
C TRP A 46 -7.73 -3.15 7.34
N GLY A 47 -8.85 -3.78 7.74
CA GLY A 47 -9.62 -3.43 8.92
C GLY A 47 -10.53 -2.22 8.74
N LEU A 48 -10.70 -1.74 7.51
CA LEU A 48 -11.55 -0.61 7.15
C LEU A 48 -13.03 -1.03 7.06
N GLN A 49 -13.93 -0.07 7.15
CA GLN A 49 -15.34 -0.24 6.84
C GLN A 49 -15.61 -0.18 5.32
N GLU A 50 -16.79 -0.62 4.93
CA GLU A 50 -17.23 -0.55 3.54
C GLU A 50 -17.18 0.90 3.03
N GLY A 51 -16.56 1.07 1.87
CA GLY A 51 -16.45 2.36 1.19
C GLY A 51 -15.52 3.36 1.86
N GLU A 52 -14.74 2.95 2.88
CA GLU A 52 -13.71 3.80 3.45
C GLU A 52 -12.49 3.90 2.55
N LEU A 53 -12.13 2.85 1.79
CA LEU A 53 -10.91 2.84 0.98
C LEU A 53 -10.96 3.88 -0.15
N ASP A 54 -10.23 4.97 0.02
CA ASP A 54 -10.02 5.97 -1.01
C ASP A 54 -8.88 5.56 -1.97
N MET A 55 -9.26 5.11 -3.16
CA MET A 55 -8.34 4.75 -4.24
C MET A 55 -7.65 5.97 -4.87
N PHE A 56 -8.19 7.18 -4.68
CA PHE A 56 -7.65 8.43 -5.22
C PHE A 56 -6.69 9.13 -4.27
N SER A 57 -6.59 8.66 -3.03
CA SER A 57 -5.67 9.16 -2.00
C SER A 57 -4.22 9.23 -2.48
N ASP A 58 -3.49 10.22 -1.98
CA ASP A 58 -2.04 10.36 -2.19
C ASP A 58 -1.26 9.15 -1.65
N LEU A 59 -1.83 8.41 -0.70
CA LEU A 59 -1.27 7.18 -0.14
C LEU A 59 -1.17 6.02 -1.16
N ASN A 60 -1.90 6.10 -2.26
CA ASN A 60 -1.87 5.16 -3.39
C ASN A 60 -1.01 5.69 -4.56
N GLN A 61 -0.34 6.84 -4.38
CA GLN A 61 0.38 7.54 -5.44
C GLN A 61 1.87 7.62 -5.15
N VAL A 62 2.67 7.58 -6.22
CA VAL A 62 4.12 7.79 -6.16
C VAL A 62 4.55 8.70 -7.31
N HIS A 63 5.50 9.61 -7.05
CA HIS A 63 6.06 10.48 -8.08
C HIS A 63 7.35 9.86 -8.63
N ILE A 64 7.28 9.35 -9.86
CA ILE A 64 8.37 8.61 -10.50
C ILE A 64 8.52 9.02 -11.96
N ARG A 65 9.68 8.75 -12.56
CA ARG A 65 9.89 9.03 -13.99
C ARG A 65 9.01 8.14 -14.86
N ALA A 66 8.63 8.66 -16.03
CA ALA A 66 7.70 8.00 -16.93
C ALA A 66 8.15 6.61 -17.40
N ASP A 67 9.45 6.41 -17.59
CA ASP A 67 10.06 5.11 -17.93
C ASP A 67 9.91 4.08 -16.79
N ILE A 68 10.12 4.49 -15.54
CA ILE A 68 9.88 3.63 -14.36
C ILE A 68 8.38 3.35 -14.18
N ALA A 69 7.53 4.36 -14.36
CA ALA A 69 6.09 4.19 -14.35
C ALA A 69 5.65 3.15 -15.39
N GLN A 70 6.27 3.16 -16.57
CA GLN A 70 5.99 2.17 -17.62
C GLN A 70 6.41 0.75 -17.23
N LEU A 71 7.48 0.57 -16.44
CA LEU A 71 7.88 -0.74 -15.91
C LEU A 71 6.89 -1.24 -14.85
N LEU A 72 6.43 -0.37 -13.94
CA LEU A 72 5.41 -0.72 -12.95
C LEU A 72 4.08 -1.08 -13.62
N TRP A 73 3.64 -0.27 -14.58
CA TRP A 73 2.41 -0.52 -15.35
C TRP A 73 2.43 -1.87 -16.08
N ARG A 74 3.57 -2.22 -16.70
CA ARG A 74 3.75 -3.51 -17.39
C ARG A 74 3.97 -4.68 -16.44
N LYS A 75 4.06 -4.43 -15.13
CA LYS A 75 4.41 -5.43 -14.10
C LYS A 75 5.77 -6.08 -14.39
N ASP A 76 6.70 -5.34 -15.00
CA ASP A 76 8.09 -5.77 -15.21
C ASP A 76 8.88 -5.69 -13.89
N VAL A 77 8.53 -4.69 -13.06
CA VAL A 77 9.05 -4.49 -11.71
C VAL A 77 7.91 -4.19 -10.75
N ALA A 78 8.16 -4.31 -9.45
CA ALA A 78 7.25 -3.88 -8.40
C ALA A 78 7.97 -3.06 -7.33
N LEU A 79 7.26 -2.08 -6.76
CA LEU A 79 7.66 -1.45 -5.50
C LEU A 79 7.20 -2.35 -4.36
N VAL A 80 8.15 -2.79 -3.54
CA VAL A 80 7.89 -3.72 -2.44
C VAL A 80 8.44 -3.12 -1.15
N PRO A 81 7.65 -3.03 -0.06
CA PRO A 81 8.16 -2.58 1.23
C PRO A 81 9.36 -3.43 1.71
N THR A 82 10.20 -2.88 2.58
CA THR A 82 11.22 -3.70 3.26
C THR A 82 10.59 -4.86 4.03
N LEU A 83 11.37 -5.91 4.32
CA LEU A 83 10.85 -7.11 4.99
C LEU A 83 10.23 -6.82 6.35
N ASP A 84 10.76 -5.85 7.11
CA ASP A 84 10.21 -5.47 8.40
C ASP A 84 8.80 -4.88 8.25
N ILE A 85 8.59 -4.02 7.26
CA ILE A 85 7.29 -3.43 6.96
C ILE A 85 6.34 -4.50 6.39
N LEU A 86 6.83 -5.33 5.47
CA LEU A 86 6.06 -6.41 4.88
C LEU A 86 5.57 -7.43 5.92
N THR A 87 6.39 -7.70 6.94
CA THR A 87 6.03 -8.57 8.07
C THR A 87 4.86 -7.97 8.84
N LYS A 88 4.88 -6.67 9.15
CA LYS A 88 3.76 -5.98 9.82
C LYS A 88 2.47 -5.99 9.00
N VAL A 89 2.56 -5.75 7.69
CA VAL A 89 1.41 -5.84 6.77
C VAL A 89 0.84 -7.26 6.83
N ASN A 90 1.68 -8.28 6.72
CA ASN A 90 1.26 -9.68 6.75
C ASN A 90 0.66 -10.10 8.09
N GLU A 91 1.24 -9.68 9.21
CA GLU A 91 0.69 -9.93 10.55
C GLU A 91 -0.73 -9.34 10.69
N LEU A 92 -0.93 -8.10 10.23
CA LEU A 92 -2.25 -7.47 10.29
C LEU A 92 -3.27 -8.20 9.41
N VAL A 93 -2.92 -8.48 8.15
CA VAL A 93 -3.82 -9.17 7.21
C VAL A 93 -4.25 -10.52 7.77
N ASN A 94 -3.30 -11.30 8.31
CA ASN A 94 -3.62 -12.59 8.94
C ASN A 94 -4.47 -12.43 10.20
N LYS A 95 -4.22 -11.39 11.01
CA LYS A 95 -5.04 -11.09 12.19
C LYS A 95 -6.48 -10.78 11.80
N ASN A 96 -6.68 -9.96 10.77
CA ASN A 96 -8.01 -9.59 10.27
C ASN A 96 -8.71 -10.75 9.56
N PHE A 97 -7.96 -11.64 8.91
CA PHE A 97 -8.50 -12.90 8.40
C PHE A 97 -9.06 -13.77 9.53
N CYS A 98 -8.34 -13.89 10.66
CA CYS A 98 -8.81 -14.66 11.83
C CYS A 98 -9.88 -13.95 12.67
N ALA A 99 -10.07 -12.63 12.49
CA ALA A 99 -10.99 -11.82 13.31
C ALA A 99 -12.45 -12.28 13.22
N ASN A 100 -12.88 -12.84 12.08
CA ASN A 100 -14.21 -13.43 11.92
C ASN A 100 -14.54 -14.52 12.96
N VAL A 101 -13.51 -15.08 13.61
CA VAL A 101 -13.63 -16.13 14.63
C VAL A 101 -13.30 -15.60 16.04
N GLN A 102 -12.56 -14.49 16.18
CA GLN A 102 -11.83 -14.17 17.41
C GLN A 102 -12.00 -12.74 17.96
N GLY A 103 -12.67 -11.82 17.26
CA GLY A 103 -12.93 -10.47 17.79
C GLY A 103 -12.81 -9.36 16.74
N PRO A 104 -12.59 -8.09 17.17
CA PRO A 104 -12.60 -6.96 16.25
C PRO A 104 -11.40 -7.00 15.28
N ARG A 105 -11.63 -6.50 14.06
CA ARG A 105 -10.56 -6.22 13.09
C ARG A 105 -9.74 -5.02 13.56
N HIS A 106 -8.47 -5.01 13.16
CA HIS A 106 -7.50 -3.98 13.50
C HIS A 106 -7.25 -3.10 12.29
N LEU A 107 -7.29 -1.79 12.52
CA LEU A 107 -7.11 -0.78 11.48
C LEU A 107 -5.66 -0.77 10.98
N CYS A 108 -5.49 -0.69 9.66
CA CYS A 108 -4.15 -0.63 9.07
C CYS A 108 -3.32 0.53 9.59
N PHE A 109 -3.95 1.69 9.79
CA PHE A 109 -3.27 2.91 10.21
C PHE A 109 -2.78 2.88 11.68
N GLU A 110 -3.35 2.02 12.52
CA GLU A 110 -2.85 1.78 13.87
C GLU A 110 -1.58 0.92 13.85
N ALA A 111 -1.51 -0.06 12.94
CA ALA A 111 -0.35 -0.95 12.81
C ALA A 111 0.81 -0.29 12.05
N LEU A 112 0.48 0.53 11.05
CA LEU A 112 1.42 1.27 10.22
C LEU A 112 0.92 2.72 10.09
N PRO A 113 1.45 3.68 10.87
CA PRO A 113 1.00 5.07 10.79
C PRO A 113 1.31 5.69 9.43
N VAL A 114 0.65 6.80 9.08
CA VAL A 114 0.94 7.52 7.83
C VAL A 114 2.29 8.23 7.96
N GLN A 115 3.28 7.76 7.21
CA GLN A 115 4.63 8.32 7.15
C GLN A 115 5.35 7.84 5.88
N GLU A 116 6.59 8.28 5.68
CA GLU A 116 7.44 7.69 4.66
C GLU A 116 7.89 6.28 5.07
N TYR A 117 7.88 5.37 4.10
CA TYR A 117 8.35 3.99 4.25
C TYR A 117 9.45 3.67 3.26
N GLU A 118 10.26 2.67 3.59
CA GLU A 118 11.32 2.18 2.72
C GLU A 118 10.82 1.08 1.78
N TYR A 119 11.19 1.21 0.51
CA TYR A 119 10.79 0.33 -0.57
C TYR A 119 12.00 -0.15 -1.38
N LYS A 120 11.87 -1.32 -1.97
CA LYS A 120 12.79 -1.86 -2.98
C LYS A 120 12.05 -1.98 -4.30
N ILE A 121 12.76 -1.76 -5.39
CA ILE A 121 12.32 -2.18 -6.73
C ILE A 121 12.77 -3.62 -6.89
N LEU A 122 11.81 -4.53 -7.06
CA LEU A 122 12.10 -5.93 -7.36
C LEU A 122 11.70 -6.26 -8.79
N PRO A 123 12.53 -7.01 -9.54
CA PRO A 123 12.13 -7.52 -10.84
C PRO A 123 11.06 -8.59 -10.68
N ILE A 124 10.05 -8.53 -11.54
CA ILE A 124 9.00 -9.55 -11.65
C ILE A 124 9.33 -10.52 -12.79
N THR A 125 9.93 -10.02 -13.87
CA THR A 125 10.27 -10.79 -15.08
C THR A 125 11.71 -11.33 -15.03
N ASP A 126 12.08 -12.16 -16.02
CA ASP A 126 13.40 -12.79 -16.13
C ASP A 126 14.49 -11.90 -16.73
N SER A 127 14.12 -10.72 -17.24
CA SER A 127 15.03 -9.74 -17.83
C SER A 127 14.48 -8.33 -17.65
N GLY A 128 15.36 -7.36 -17.45
CA GLY A 128 15.00 -5.95 -17.38
C GLY A 128 16.15 -5.05 -17.84
N PRO A 129 15.86 -3.78 -18.14
CA PRO A 129 16.91 -2.80 -18.45
C PRO A 129 17.74 -2.49 -17.19
N PRO A 130 18.99 -2.02 -17.33
CA PRO A 130 19.69 -1.43 -16.19
C PRO A 130 18.89 -0.24 -15.64
N LEU A 131 18.95 -0.05 -14.32
CA LEU A 131 18.38 1.12 -13.66
C LEU A 131 19.50 2.10 -13.32
N TYR A 132 19.23 3.37 -13.51
CA TYR A 132 20.13 4.46 -13.21
C TYR A 132 19.54 5.31 -12.09
N VAL A 133 20.33 5.52 -11.05
CA VAL A 133 19.97 6.35 -9.91
C VAL A 133 20.72 7.65 -10.01
N LEU A 134 19.97 8.74 -9.97
CA LEU A 134 20.58 10.06 -9.93
C LEU A 134 21.02 10.36 -8.50
N ASP A 135 22.28 10.77 -8.35
CA ASP A 135 22.78 11.26 -7.06
C ASP A 135 22.00 12.49 -6.59
N SER A 136 22.11 12.82 -5.31
CA SER A 136 21.38 13.96 -4.73
C SER A 136 21.75 15.31 -5.38
N ASN A 137 22.87 15.38 -6.09
CA ASN A 137 23.34 16.59 -6.77
C ASN A 137 22.84 16.69 -8.22
N GLY A 138 22.20 15.65 -8.75
CA GLY A 138 21.73 15.63 -10.13
C GLY A 138 22.83 15.44 -11.17
N THR A 139 24.04 15.06 -10.76
CA THR A 139 25.26 15.10 -11.58
C THR A 139 25.79 13.74 -11.97
N HIS A 140 25.55 12.72 -11.15
CA HIS A 140 26.06 11.37 -11.37
C HIS A 140 24.92 10.38 -11.47
N LEU A 141 25.02 9.44 -12.43
CA LEU A 141 24.13 8.31 -12.55
C LEU A 141 24.88 7.05 -12.13
N ASP A 142 24.48 6.49 -10.99
CA ASP A 142 24.92 5.17 -10.59
C ASP A 142 24.08 4.13 -11.35
N GLN A 143 24.75 3.26 -12.10
CA GLN A 143 24.10 2.15 -12.81
C GLN A 143 23.94 0.95 -11.90
N PHE A 144 22.77 0.32 -11.96
CA PHE A 144 22.42 -0.91 -11.28
C PHE A 144 21.89 -1.90 -12.29
N ASP A 145 22.63 -2.98 -12.49
CA ASP A 145 22.25 -4.02 -13.43
C ASP A 145 21.15 -4.92 -12.85
N PHE A 146 20.32 -5.46 -13.73
CA PHE A 146 19.36 -6.51 -13.38
C PHE A 146 20.08 -7.69 -12.70
N PRO A 147 19.56 -8.27 -11.60
CA PRO A 147 18.21 -8.11 -11.03
C PRO A 147 18.07 -7.03 -9.95
N TYR A 148 18.98 -6.04 -9.93
CA TYR A 148 18.98 -4.89 -9.01
C TYR A 148 19.25 -5.23 -7.54
N ASP A 149 20.01 -6.31 -7.27
CA ASP A 149 20.33 -6.74 -5.91
C ASP A 149 21.06 -5.67 -5.07
N GLU A 150 21.84 -4.81 -5.73
CA GLU A 150 22.61 -3.73 -5.11
C GLU A 150 21.85 -2.40 -5.03
N LEU A 151 20.62 -2.33 -5.56
CA LEU A 151 19.83 -1.12 -5.59
C LEU A 151 19.45 -0.68 -4.17
N PRO A 152 19.81 0.54 -3.73
CA PRO A 152 19.48 1.00 -2.40
C PRO A 152 17.96 1.17 -2.21
N PRO A 153 17.42 0.91 -1.01
CA PRO A 153 16.02 1.20 -0.72
C PRO A 153 15.71 2.70 -0.85
N MET A 154 14.48 2.99 -1.23
CA MET A 154 13.97 4.35 -1.42
C MET A 154 12.88 4.67 -0.39
N LYS A 155 12.87 5.91 0.08
CA LYS A 155 11.82 6.42 0.97
C LYS A 155 10.72 7.06 0.15
N LEU A 156 9.49 6.63 0.38
CA LEU A 156 8.31 7.11 -0.35
C LEU A 156 7.17 7.36 0.64
N GLY A 157 6.40 8.42 0.41
CA GLY A 157 5.09 8.67 1.05
C GLY A 157 3.96 7.76 0.54
N LEU A 158 4.31 6.66 -0.12
CA LEU A 158 3.40 5.61 -0.54
C LEU A 158 3.06 4.74 0.67
N TYR A 159 1.80 4.32 0.81
CA TYR A 159 1.39 3.50 1.94
C TYR A 159 1.59 1.98 1.67
N PRO A 160 2.16 1.20 2.61
CA PRO A 160 2.65 -0.16 2.32
C PRO A 160 1.59 -1.15 1.84
N PHE A 161 0.33 -0.96 2.21
CA PHE A 161 -0.76 -1.83 1.81
C PHE A 161 -1.06 -1.73 0.30
N PHE A 162 -1.05 -0.52 -0.27
CA PHE A 162 -1.20 -0.33 -1.72
C PHE A 162 -0.03 -0.95 -2.49
N ALA A 163 1.20 -0.74 -2.01
CA ALA A 163 2.41 -1.35 -2.59
C ALA A 163 2.34 -2.88 -2.62
N THR A 164 1.96 -3.47 -1.49
CA THR A 164 1.82 -4.91 -1.34
C THR A 164 0.75 -5.49 -2.25
N ALA A 165 -0.42 -4.84 -2.32
CA ALA A 165 -1.51 -5.30 -3.19
C ALA A 165 -1.13 -5.25 -4.68
N HIS A 166 -0.49 -4.17 -5.13
CA HIS A 166 -0.01 -4.03 -6.51
C HIS A 166 1.06 -5.09 -6.83
N ALA A 167 2.04 -5.27 -5.94
CA ALA A 167 3.06 -6.30 -6.10
C ALA A 167 2.46 -7.71 -6.14
N GLY A 168 1.44 -7.98 -5.32
CA GLY A 168 0.71 -9.26 -5.32
C GLY A 168 0.05 -9.58 -6.65
N ALA A 169 -0.62 -8.59 -7.25
CA ALA A 169 -1.17 -8.73 -8.58
C ALA A 169 -0.06 -9.03 -9.62
N ALA A 170 1.06 -8.31 -9.55
CA ALA A 170 2.18 -8.51 -10.48
C ALA A 170 2.82 -9.90 -10.36
N PHE A 171 3.12 -10.37 -9.15
CA PHE A 171 3.70 -11.70 -8.93
C PHE A 171 2.77 -12.83 -9.38
N LEU A 172 1.46 -12.69 -9.13
CA LEU A 172 0.49 -13.71 -9.52
C LEU A 172 0.31 -13.78 -11.04
N ASP A 173 0.13 -12.63 -11.69
CA ASP A 173 -0.09 -12.57 -13.14
C ASP A 173 1.08 -13.14 -13.94
N MET A 174 2.31 -12.85 -13.47
CA MET A 174 3.54 -13.32 -14.12
C MET A 174 3.99 -14.70 -13.63
N GLN A 175 3.27 -15.32 -12.68
CA GLN A 175 3.66 -16.57 -12.00
C GLN A 175 5.12 -16.55 -11.51
N SER A 176 5.56 -15.36 -11.07
CA SER A 176 6.95 -15.13 -10.74
C SER A 176 7.24 -15.54 -9.30
N ASN A 177 8.24 -16.42 -9.14
CA ASN A 177 8.81 -16.78 -7.84
C ASN A 177 10.16 -16.09 -7.61
N ARG A 178 10.39 -14.94 -8.29
CA ARG A 178 11.57 -14.10 -8.04
C ARG A 178 11.52 -13.57 -6.61
N SER A 179 12.70 -13.45 -6.00
CA SER A 179 12.85 -13.03 -4.61
C SER A 179 11.86 -13.71 -3.64
N PRO A 180 11.93 -15.04 -3.45
CA PRO A 180 10.94 -15.81 -2.68
C PRO A 180 10.66 -15.28 -1.27
N VAL A 181 11.63 -14.59 -0.68
CA VAL A 181 11.52 -13.95 0.64
C VAL A 181 10.44 -12.84 0.64
N TYR A 182 10.22 -12.18 -0.50
CA TYR A 182 9.18 -11.18 -0.69
C TYR A 182 7.94 -11.75 -1.40
N SER A 183 8.12 -12.49 -2.49
CA SER A 183 6.99 -12.93 -3.32
C SER A 183 6.06 -13.89 -2.60
N ARG A 184 6.55 -14.78 -1.72
CA ARG A 184 5.67 -15.70 -0.96
C ARG A 184 4.71 -15.00 -0.01
N PRO A 185 5.16 -14.15 0.94
CA PRO A 185 4.23 -13.44 1.81
C PRO A 185 3.30 -12.52 1.03
N ILE A 186 3.79 -11.86 -0.02
CA ILE A 186 2.98 -10.98 -0.87
C ILE A 186 1.87 -11.75 -1.60
N THR A 187 2.21 -12.86 -2.26
CA THR A 187 1.23 -13.70 -2.98
C THR A 187 0.26 -14.38 -2.01
N GLY A 188 0.72 -14.75 -0.81
CA GLY A 188 -0.14 -15.25 0.27
C GLY A 188 -1.21 -14.23 0.68
N MET A 189 -0.80 -13.01 1.01
CA MET A 189 -1.74 -11.92 1.32
C MET A 189 -2.67 -11.60 0.16
N PHE A 190 -2.14 -11.56 -1.06
CA PHE A 190 -2.96 -11.28 -2.24
C PHE A 190 -4.00 -12.40 -2.50
N GLY A 191 -3.66 -13.65 -2.20
CA GLY A 191 -4.61 -14.76 -2.19
C GLY A 191 -5.75 -14.56 -1.20
N LEU A 192 -5.46 -13.99 -0.01
CA LEU A 192 -6.49 -13.61 0.94
C LEU A 192 -7.38 -12.49 0.39
N TYR A 193 -6.81 -11.47 -0.27
CA TYR A 193 -7.60 -10.43 -0.94
C TYR A 193 -8.50 -10.95 -2.07
N CYS A 194 -8.24 -12.15 -2.58
CA CYS A 194 -9.07 -12.83 -3.56
C CYS A 194 -10.08 -13.82 -2.92
N SER A 195 -10.04 -13.97 -1.60
CA SER A 195 -10.92 -14.88 -0.86
C SER A 195 -12.26 -14.21 -0.57
N THR A 196 -13.28 -15.04 -0.34
CA THR A 196 -14.60 -14.56 0.06
C THR A 196 -14.52 -13.90 1.43
N ILE A 197 -15.06 -12.68 1.55
CA ILE A 197 -15.22 -12.01 2.83
C ILE A 197 -16.57 -12.36 3.47
N PRO A 198 -16.70 -12.27 4.81
CA PRO A 198 -17.92 -12.59 5.51
C PRO A 198 -19.09 -11.71 5.03
N PRO A 199 -20.28 -12.27 4.78
CA PRO A 199 -21.45 -11.49 4.34
C PRO A 199 -21.82 -10.34 5.28
N GLU A 200 -21.54 -10.49 6.57
CA GLU A 200 -21.79 -9.51 7.62
C GLU A 200 -20.96 -8.22 7.44
N PHE A 201 -19.93 -8.24 6.59
CA PHE A 201 -19.21 -7.02 6.25
C PHE A 201 -20.02 -6.09 5.34
N PHE A 202 -20.94 -6.63 4.56
CA PHE A 202 -21.79 -5.87 3.62
C PHE A 202 -23.13 -5.44 4.24
N SER A 203 -23.44 -5.87 5.46
CA SER A 203 -24.65 -5.44 6.14
C SER A 203 -24.42 -4.07 6.79
N CYS A 204 -24.30 -3.03 5.97
CA CYS A 204 -24.77 -1.73 6.41
C CYS A 204 -26.29 -1.90 6.48
N GLU A 205 -26.84 -1.97 7.69
CA GLU A 205 -28.29 -1.83 7.89
C GLU A 205 -28.64 -0.45 7.36
N ASP A 206 -29.00 -0.37 6.07
CA ASP A 206 -29.79 0.73 5.56
C ASP A 206 -31.09 0.68 6.36
N ASP A 207 -31.10 1.37 7.49
CA ASP A 207 -32.29 1.76 8.26
C ASP A 207 -33.14 2.74 7.42
N ASP A 208 -33.35 2.43 6.13
CA ASP A 208 -34.26 3.11 5.21
C ASP A 208 -35.69 2.55 5.42
N ASP A 209 -36.13 2.50 6.67
CA ASP A 209 -37.54 2.36 7.04
C ASP A 209 -38.17 3.73 7.38
N GLU A 210 -37.58 4.84 6.92
CA GLU A 210 -38.23 6.15 6.92
C GLU A 210 -38.45 6.67 5.49
N TYR A 211 -39.30 5.93 4.77
CA TYR A 211 -39.96 6.38 3.55
C TYR A 211 -40.87 7.59 3.87
N TYR A 212 -40.28 8.78 3.99
CA TYR A 212 -41.05 10.02 3.97
C TYR A 212 -41.65 10.19 2.58
N ALA A 213 -42.96 9.97 2.48
CA ALA A 213 -43.76 10.53 1.40
C ALA A 213 -43.65 12.05 1.47
N ILE A 214 -42.78 12.64 0.63
CA ILE A 214 -42.76 14.08 0.37
C ILE A 214 -43.22 14.27 -1.07
N GLU A 215 -44.41 14.85 -1.20
CA GLU A 215 -44.99 15.30 -2.46
C GLU A 215 -44.08 16.36 -3.12
N ASP A 216 -44.03 16.30 -4.46
CA ASP A 216 -43.40 17.24 -5.38
C ASP A 216 -43.32 18.70 -4.88
N ASP A 217 -42.12 19.29 -4.81
CA ASP A 217 -41.83 20.53 -5.56
C ASP A 217 -40.35 20.99 -5.57
N VAL A 218 -39.93 21.45 -6.76
CA VAL A 218 -38.85 22.39 -7.12
C VAL A 218 -37.37 22.13 -6.76
N SER A 219 -36.64 21.70 -7.80
CA SER A 219 -35.40 22.28 -8.36
C SER A 219 -34.37 22.97 -7.44
N ALA A 220 -33.25 22.29 -7.14
CA ALA A 220 -31.93 22.93 -7.00
C ALA A 220 -30.79 21.91 -7.14
N SER A 221 -29.96 22.08 -8.17
CA SER A 221 -28.71 21.35 -8.38
C SER A 221 -27.62 21.84 -7.42
N ALA A 222 -27.17 20.99 -6.51
CA ALA A 222 -25.96 21.21 -5.72
C ALA A 222 -25.01 20.00 -5.88
N SER A 223 -23.74 20.35 -6.05
CA SER A 223 -22.62 19.55 -6.54
C SER A 223 -22.09 18.50 -5.57
N GLU A 224 -21.93 17.25 -6.06
CA GLU A 224 -21.29 16.10 -5.39
C GLU A 224 -19.79 16.28 -5.04
N SER A 225 -19.19 17.43 -5.38
CA SER A 225 -17.77 17.72 -5.18
C SER A 225 -17.34 17.88 -3.72
N THR A 226 -18.27 18.10 -2.78
CA THR A 226 -17.92 18.46 -1.39
C THR A 226 -17.76 17.25 -0.47
N VAL A 227 -18.34 16.10 -0.82
CA VAL A 227 -18.28 14.87 0.00
C VAL A 227 -16.90 14.21 -0.06
N HIS A 228 -16.23 14.26 -1.22
CA HIS A 228 -14.88 13.69 -1.40
C HIS A 228 -13.80 14.41 -0.58
N SER A 229 -13.88 15.73 -0.43
CA SER A 229 -12.86 16.51 0.30
C SER A 229 -12.90 16.31 1.82
N GLY A 230 -14.04 15.88 2.38
CA GLY A 230 -14.17 15.62 3.82
C GLY A 230 -13.56 14.28 4.26
N ARG A 231 -13.54 13.28 3.37
CA ARG A 231 -13.07 11.91 3.68
C ARG A 231 -11.54 11.83 3.75
N VAL A 232 -10.84 12.59 2.90
CA VAL A 232 -9.38 12.73 2.94
C VAL A 232 -8.92 13.41 4.24
N GLN A 233 -9.65 14.43 4.72
CA GLN A 233 -9.31 15.11 5.96
C GLN A 233 -9.49 14.20 7.18
N MET A 234 -10.53 13.36 7.20
CA MET A 234 -10.75 12.36 8.26
C MET A 234 -9.57 11.37 8.39
N TRP A 235 -8.95 10.98 7.27
CA TRP A 235 -7.79 10.08 7.26
C TRP A 235 -6.51 10.73 7.80
N ILE A 236 -6.30 12.00 7.49
CA ILE A 236 -5.18 12.80 8.02
C ILE A 236 -5.41 13.10 9.50
N ASP A 237 -6.63 13.47 9.89
CA ASP A 237 -7.00 13.79 11.27
C ASP A 237 -6.88 12.58 12.21
N HIS A 238 -7.18 11.36 11.73
CA HIS A 238 -6.95 10.13 12.49
C HIS A 238 -5.45 9.83 12.71
N ALA A 239 -4.58 10.19 11.77
CA ALA A 239 -3.13 10.04 11.91
C ALA A 239 -2.53 11.07 12.89
N ASP A 240 -3.03 12.30 12.86
CA ASP A 240 -2.58 13.38 13.75
C ASP A 240 -3.09 13.21 15.20
N ALA A 241 -4.28 12.64 15.39
CA ALA A 241 -4.84 12.36 16.72
C ALA A 241 -4.05 11.31 17.53
N GLY A 242 -3.25 10.46 16.87
CA GLY A 242 -2.39 9.48 17.51
C GLY A 242 -1.15 10.05 18.21
N HIS A 243 -0.81 11.33 17.98
CA HIS A 243 0.39 11.98 18.52
C HIS A 243 0.22 12.59 19.92
N ALA A 244 -0.99 12.53 20.51
CA ALA A 244 -1.27 13.13 21.82
C ALA A 244 -1.61 12.07 22.87
N LYS A 245 -0.64 11.24 23.28
CA LYS A 245 -0.69 10.45 24.52
C LYS A 245 0.69 9.84 24.86
N ASP A 246 1.65 10.69 25.24
CA ASP A 246 2.78 10.23 26.05
C ASP A 246 2.33 10.08 27.51
N VAL A 247 1.88 8.86 27.85
CA VAL A 247 1.76 8.41 29.24
C VAL A 247 2.70 7.23 29.43
N VAL A 248 3.70 7.44 30.28
CA VAL A 248 4.73 6.48 30.67
C VAL A 248 4.11 5.20 31.25
N PRO A 249 4.48 3.99 30.78
CA PRO A 249 4.09 2.76 31.45
C PRO A 249 5.16 2.31 32.47
N GLY A 250 4.72 2.09 33.71
CA GLY A 250 5.45 1.33 34.73
C GLY A 250 5.47 -0.18 34.44
N PRO A 251 6.27 -0.97 35.18
CA PRO A 251 6.54 -2.35 34.81
C PRO A 251 5.41 -3.28 35.28
N ILE A 252 4.98 -4.19 34.41
CA ILE A 252 4.12 -5.32 34.79
C ILE A 252 4.83 -6.63 34.45
N HIS A 253 4.79 -7.51 35.44
CA HIS A 253 5.32 -8.86 35.49
C HIS A 253 4.29 -9.86 34.93
N GLU A 254 4.79 -11.02 34.50
CA GLU A 254 4.13 -12.33 34.34
C GLU A 254 3.47 -12.73 33.00
N SER A 255 4.12 -13.76 32.41
CA SER A 255 3.58 -15.09 32.07
C SER A 255 2.54 -15.19 30.95
N VAL A 256 2.98 -15.68 29.78
CA VAL A 256 2.10 -16.27 28.76
C VAL A 256 2.61 -17.65 28.37
N LYS A 257 1.70 -18.63 28.45
CA LYS A 257 1.79 -19.98 27.91
C LYS A 257 1.52 -19.96 26.41
N ASP A 258 2.37 -20.62 25.66
CA ASP A 258 2.17 -20.97 24.25
C ASP A 258 0.92 -21.84 24.05
N ARG A 259 0.13 -21.51 23.01
CA ARG A 259 -0.69 -22.47 22.28
C ARG A 259 -0.69 -22.12 20.79
N ASP A 260 -0.15 -23.06 20.02
CA ASP A 260 -0.10 -23.06 18.56
C ASP A 260 -1.48 -23.05 17.92
N CYS A 261 -1.65 -22.23 16.88
CA CYS A 261 -2.68 -22.41 15.86
C CYS A 261 -2.04 -23.21 14.70
N THR A 262 -2.32 -24.51 14.66
CA THR A 262 -2.04 -25.36 13.50
C THR A 262 -3.34 -25.94 12.96
N THR A 263 -3.54 -25.76 11.67
CA THR A 263 -4.32 -26.65 10.79
C THR A 263 -3.43 -27.00 9.62
#